data_AF-A0A8I1T9A3-F1
#
_entry.id   AF-A0A8I1T9A3-F1
#
_cell.length_a   1.000
_cell.length_b   1.000
_cell.length_c   1.000
_cell.angle_alpha   90.00
_cell.angle_beta   90.00
_cell.angle_gamma   90.00
#
_symmetry.space_group_name_H-M   'P 1'
#
loop_
_entity.id
_entity.type
_entity.pdbx_description
1 polymer ?
#
loop_
_entity_poly.entity_id
_entity_poly.type
_entity_poly.pdbx_seq_one_letter_code
_entity_poly.pdbx_strand_id
1 'polypeptide(L)'
;MTAALYADYIAELRALFSELDRQPERFQTFDVHLELAAAGGLIVYETKRRKGQTDALYYGRPADGGANRQVSQATAFAAIDRFFALDQFIALTGDRSGAATVDPRYPHCAVHFSYRKKGHPAARAMLMVFVGFNDAADALAFVSQDGDGSAYVAERPYHGERAYEWK
;
A
#
# COMPACT_ATOMS: atom_id res chain seq x y z
N MET A 1 5.71 21.09 -10.88
CA MET A 1 5.82 20.52 -9.51
C MET A 1 6.26 19.08 -9.66
N THR A 2 7.19 18.63 -8.82
CA THR A 2 7.76 17.26 -8.90
C THR A 2 7.19 16.44 -7.76
N ALA A 3 6.74 15.21 -8.05
CA ALA A 3 6.24 14.30 -7.02
C ALA A 3 7.39 13.85 -6.09
N ALA A 4 7.06 13.66 -4.82
CA ALA A 4 7.95 13.06 -3.84
C ALA A 4 8.12 11.56 -4.14
N LEU A 5 9.36 11.09 -3.95
CA LEU A 5 9.74 9.69 -4.09
C LEU A 5 9.63 8.98 -2.73
N TYR A 6 9.21 7.71 -2.74
CA TYR A 6 8.82 6.95 -1.54
C TYR A 6 9.60 5.63 -1.34
N ALA A 7 10.68 5.36 -2.09
CA ALA A 7 11.47 4.13 -1.94
C ALA A 7 11.92 3.84 -0.49
N ASP A 8 12.42 4.85 0.22
CA ASP A 8 12.82 4.77 1.63
C ASP A 8 11.64 4.39 2.53
N TYR A 9 10.50 5.05 2.31
CA TYR A 9 9.29 4.86 3.08
C TYR A 9 8.69 3.47 2.88
N ILE A 10 8.66 2.99 1.63
CA ILE A 10 8.17 1.65 1.30
C ILE A 10 9.11 0.58 1.83
N ALA A 11 10.43 0.81 1.88
CA ALA A 11 11.36 -0.11 2.52
C ALA A 11 11.04 -0.28 4.02
N GLU A 12 10.76 0.82 4.73
CA GLU A 12 10.33 0.77 6.14
C GLU A 12 8.97 0.07 6.30
N LEU A 13 8.00 0.39 5.43
CA LEU A 13 6.69 -0.25 5.41
C LEU A 13 6.79 -1.77 5.16
N ARG A 14 7.64 -2.19 4.23
CA ARG A 14 7.90 -3.60 3.91
C ARG A 14 8.49 -4.34 5.11
N ALA A 15 9.44 -3.73 5.81
CA ALA A 15 10.02 -4.30 7.02
C ALA A 15 8.95 -4.46 8.12
N LEU A 16 8.11 -3.44 8.33
CA LEU A 16 7.00 -3.49 9.28
C LEU A 16 5.96 -4.55 8.89
N PHE A 17 5.59 -4.64 7.62
CA PHE A 17 4.67 -5.64 7.10
C PHE A 17 5.21 -7.06 7.29
N SER A 18 6.50 -7.27 7.00
CA SER A 18 7.19 -8.55 7.25
C SER A 18 7.25 -8.91 8.73
N GLU A 19 7.47 -7.92 9.61
CA GLU A 19 7.43 -8.13 11.06
C GLU A 19 6.02 -8.51 11.52
N LEU A 20 4.98 -7.86 11.00
CA LEU A 20 3.59 -8.18 11.35
C LEU A 20 3.18 -9.58 10.89
N ASP A 21 3.57 -9.99 9.68
CA ASP A 21 3.27 -11.32 9.14
C ASP A 21 3.96 -12.43 9.93
N ARG A 22 5.23 -12.24 10.31
CA ARG A 22 6.04 -13.27 10.99
C ARG A 22 5.89 -13.26 12.52
N GLN A 23 5.68 -12.09 13.11
CA GLN A 23 5.69 -11.86 14.56
C GLN A 23 4.49 -11.02 15.01
N PRO A 24 3.24 -11.42 14.67
CA PRO A 24 2.06 -10.64 14.99
C PRO A 24 1.89 -10.43 16.50
N GLU A 25 2.44 -11.30 17.36
CA GLU A 25 2.45 -11.18 18.82
C GLU A 25 3.17 -9.95 19.37
N ARG A 26 4.05 -9.30 18.59
CA ARG A 26 4.66 -8.01 18.95
C ARG A 26 3.67 -6.85 18.90
N PHE A 27 2.56 -7.04 18.19
CA PHE A 27 1.51 -6.06 18.00
C PHE A 27 0.36 -6.33 18.97
N GLN A 28 0.00 -5.30 19.74
CA GLN A 28 -1.13 -5.33 20.65
C GLN A 28 -2.45 -5.30 19.87
N THR A 29 -2.54 -4.41 18.89
CA THR A 29 -3.67 -4.30 17.95
C THR A 29 -3.13 -3.94 16.58
N PHE A 30 -3.81 -4.38 15.52
CA PHE A 30 -3.53 -3.94 14.16
C PHE A 30 -4.79 -4.03 13.28
N ASP A 31 -4.79 -3.26 12.22
CA ASP A 31 -5.79 -3.21 11.16
C ASP A 31 -5.02 -2.95 9.87
N VAL A 32 -4.81 -4.00 9.09
CA VAL A 32 -4.03 -3.96 7.86
C VAL A 32 -4.94 -4.37 6.73
N HIS A 33 -5.09 -3.49 5.76
CA HIS A 33 -5.80 -3.75 4.52
C HIS A 33 -4.93 -3.22 3.38
N LEU A 34 -4.40 -4.14 2.58
CA LEU A 34 -3.58 -3.86 1.42
C LEU A 34 -4.28 -4.40 0.19
N GLU A 35 -4.51 -3.52 -0.79
CA GLU A 35 -5.13 -3.88 -2.06
C GLU A 35 -4.15 -3.55 -3.19
N LEU A 36 -3.61 -4.60 -3.82
CA LEU A 36 -2.67 -4.51 -4.93
C LEU A 36 -3.38 -4.80 -6.25
N ALA A 37 -3.42 -3.81 -7.13
CA ALA A 37 -3.84 -3.94 -8.51
C ALA A 37 -2.59 -3.97 -9.41
N ALA A 38 -2.38 -5.07 -10.15
CA ALA A 38 -1.22 -5.22 -11.02
C ALA A 38 -1.55 -6.11 -12.22
N ALA A 39 -1.13 -5.68 -13.43
CA ALA A 39 -1.33 -6.42 -14.68
C ALA A 39 -2.78 -6.90 -14.91
N GLY A 40 -3.77 -6.09 -14.52
CA GLY A 40 -5.19 -6.40 -14.61
C GLY A 40 -5.73 -7.32 -13.50
N GLY A 41 -4.86 -7.90 -12.66
CA GLY A 41 -5.26 -8.68 -11.49
C GLY A 41 -5.38 -7.82 -10.22
N LEU A 42 -6.01 -8.41 -9.20
CA LEU A 42 -6.16 -7.84 -7.86
C LEU A 42 -5.69 -8.85 -6.82
N ILE A 43 -4.97 -8.40 -5.80
CA ILE A 43 -4.67 -9.17 -4.59
C ILE A 43 -5.04 -8.31 -3.39
N VAL A 44 -5.80 -8.89 -2.46
CA VAL A 44 -6.15 -8.25 -1.19
C VAL A 44 -5.58 -9.05 -0.03
N TYR A 45 -4.86 -8.32 0.83
CA TYR A 45 -4.36 -8.79 2.10
C TYR A 45 -5.04 -8.00 3.21
N GLU A 46 -5.96 -8.63 3.93
CA GLU A 46 -6.63 -8.03 5.06
C GLU A 46 -6.41 -8.85 6.33
N THR A 47 -5.94 -8.21 7.38
CA THR A 47 -5.84 -8.82 8.70
C THR A 47 -6.01 -7.79 9.80
N LYS A 48 -6.71 -8.19 10.86
CA LYS A 48 -7.14 -7.30 11.92
C LYS A 48 -7.09 -8.01 13.25
N ARG A 49 -6.39 -7.41 14.21
CA ARG A 49 -6.35 -7.88 15.59
C ARG A 49 -6.96 -6.87 16.53
N ARG A 50 -8.01 -7.29 17.25
CA ARG A 50 -8.64 -6.51 18.33
C ARG A 50 -9.01 -7.45 19.48
N LYS A 51 -8.75 -7.01 20.72
CA LYS A 51 -9.06 -7.76 21.95
C LYS A 51 -8.56 -9.22 21.95
N GLY A 52 -7.39 -9.48 21.37
CA GLY A 52 -6.79 -10.82 21.31
C GLY A 52 -7.32 -11.74 20.21
N GLN A 53 -8.41 -11.37 19.53
CA GLN A 53 -8.89 -12.08 18.35
C GLN A 53 -8.23 -11.50 17.09
N THR A 54 -7.81 -12.39 16.19
CA THR A 54 -7.28 -12.01 14.87
C THR A 54 -8.26 -12.53 13.82
N ASP A 55 -8.75 -11.61 12.99
CA ASP A 55 -9.54 -11.90 11.81
C ASP A 55 -8.68 -11.65 10.57
N ALA A 56 -8.86 -12.44 9.53
CA ALA A 56 -8.04 -12.36 8.33
C ALA A 56 -8.81 -12.80 7.08
N LEU A 57 -8.65 -12.04 6.01
CA LEU A 57 -9.25 -12.31 4.72
C LEU A 57 -8.19 -12.07 3.63
N TYR A 58 -7.98 -13.11 2.81
CA TYR A 58 -7.04 -13.06 1.70
C TYR A 58 -7.76 -13.54 0.44
N TYR A 59 -7.83 -12.68 -0.57
CA TYR A 59 -8.42 -13.06 -1.85
C TYR A 59 -7.69 -12.43 -3.02
N GLY A 60 -7.89 -13.00 -4.19
CA GLY A 60 -7.35 -12.49 -5.43
C GLY A 60 -8.36 -12.57 -6.57
N ARG A 61 -8.19 -11.67 -7.54
CA ARG A 61 -8.88 -11.69 -8.83
C ARG A 61 -7.84 -11.82 -9.94
N PRO A 62 -7.92 -12.85 -10.78
CA PRO A 62 -7.04 -12.95 -11.94
C PRO A 62 -7.39 -11.89 -13.01
N ALA A 63 -6.41 -11.58 -13.88
CA ALA A 63 -6.53 -10.54 -14.89
C ALA A 63 -7.51 -10.85 -16.03
N ASP A 64 -7.87 -12.13 -16.20
CA ASP A 64 -8.81 -12.63 -17.20
C ASP A 64 -10.29 -12.37 -16.83
N GLY A 65 -10.56 -11.60 -15.76
CA GLY A 65 -11.91 -11.33 -15.30
C GLY A 65 -12.56 -12.52 -14.60
N GLY A 66 -11.79 -13.55 -14.24
CA GLY A 66 -12.26 -14.66 -13.41
C GLY A 66 -12.82 -14.20 -12.06
N ALA A 67 -13.65 -15.05 -11.45
CA ALA A 67 -14.26 -14.74 -10.16
C ALA A 67 -13.22 -14.50 -9.06
N ASN A 68 -13.60 -13.68 -8.06
CA ASN A 68 -12.82 -13.54 -6.84
C ASN A 68 -12.64 -14.92 -6.19
N ARG A 69 -11.40 -15.27 -5.86
CA ARG A 69 -11.08 -16.52 -5.18
C ARG A 69 -10.29 -16.24 -3.91
N GLN A 70 -10.55 -17.02 -2.88
CA GLN A 70 -9.73 -17.01 -1.68
C GLN A 70 -8.31 -17.49 -2.04
N VAL A 71 -7.30 -16.85 -1.46
CA VAL A 71 -5.90 -17.25 -1.59
C VAL A 71 -5.32 -17.52 -0.21
N SER A 72 -4.16 -18.18 -0.15
CA SER A 72 -3.45 -18.33 1.12
C SER A 72 -2.83 -16.99 1.55
N GLN A 73 -2.62 -16.83 2.86
CA GLN A 73 -1.86 -15.70 3.41
C GLN A 73 -0.49 -15.57 2.74
N ALA A 74 0.25 -16.68 2.60
CA ALA A 74 1.57 -16.69 1.99
C ALA A 74 1.56 -16.18 0.54
N THR A 75 0.53 -16.53 -0.24
CA THR A 75 0.38 -16.04 -1.62
C THR A 75 0.09 -14.54 -1.65
N ALA A 76 -0.83 -14.07 -0.81
CA ALA A 76 -1.14 -12.64 -0.73
C ALA A 76 0.08 -11.84 -0.24
N PHE A 77 0.74 -12.30 0.82
CA PHE A 77 1.97 -11.71 1.35
C PHE A 77 3.06 -11.62 0.27
N ALA A 78 3.35 -12.71 -0.43
CA ALA A 78 4.39 -12.74 -1.46
C ALA A 78 4.11 -11.76 -2.62
N ALA A 79 2.84 -11.59 -3.00
CA ALA A 79 2.45 -10.63 -4.03
C ALA A 79 2.69 -9.18 -3.59
N ILE A 80 2.26 -8.84 -2.37
CA ILE A 80 2.49 -7.52 -1.77
C ILE A 80 3.98 -7.26 -1.55
N ASP A 81 4.73 -8.24 -1.02
CA ASP A 81 6.17 -8.13 -0.78
C ASP A 81 6.93 -7.88 -2.08
N ARG A 82 6.55 -8.56 -3.17
CA ARG A 82 7.11 -8.32 -4.50
C ARG A 82 6.83 -6.92 -5.01
N PHE A 83 5.63 -6.38 -4.77
CA PHE A 83 5.34 -4.98 -5.09
C PHE A 83 6.22 -4.02 -4.28
N PHE A 84 6.34 -4.23 -2.97
CA PHE A 84 7.22 -3.41 -2.12
C PHE A 84 8.72 -3.60 -2.39
N ALA A 85 9.10 -4.59 -3.21
CA ALA A 85 10.47 -4.82 -3.64
C ALA A 85 10.87 -4.04 -4.90
N LEU A 86 9.96 -3.26 -5.48
CA LEU A 86 10.28 -2.35 -6.58
C LEU A 86 11.20 -1.21 -6.11
N ASP A 87 11.94 -0.61 -7.03
CA ASP A 87 12.99 0.36 -6.69
C ASP A 87 12.45 1.76 -6.39
N GLN A 88 11.30 2.13 -6.95
CA GLN A 88 10.75 3.46 -6.72
C GLN A 88 9.23 3.49 -6.62
N PHE A 89 8.73 4.44 -5.82
CA PHE A 89 7.30 4.67 -5.64
C PHE A 89 6.98 6.16 -5.62
N ILE A 90 5.76 6.47 -6.05
CA ILE A 90 5.11 7.77 -5.81
C ILE A 90 3.80 7.53 -5.06
N ALA A 91 3.30 8.54 -4.36
CA ALA A 91 2.04 8.45 -3.63
C ALA A 91 0.99 9.41 -4.20
N LEU A 92 -0.27 9.00 -4.14
CA LEU A 92 -1.42 9.83 -4.50
C LEU A 92 -1.93 10.62 -3.30
N THR A 93 -2.40 11.85 -3.53
CA THR A 93 -2.97 12.75 -2.49
C THR A 93 -4.36 12.32 -1.99
N GLY A 94 -5.03 11.42 -2.71
CA GLY A 94 -6.40 10.99 -2.39
C GLY A 94 -7.49 11.95 -2.90
N ASP A 95 -7.12 13.06 -3.53
CA ASP A 95 -8.03 14.03 -4.17
C ASP A 95 -8.50 13.59 -5.57
N ARG A 96 -7.99 12.46 -6.08
CA ARG A 96 -8.59 11.75 -7.21
C ARG A 96 -9.98 11.24 -6.79
N SER A 97 -10.98 12.10 -7.00
CA SER A 97 -12.39 11.78 -6.79
C SER A 97 -12.82 10.77 -7.83
N GLY A 98 -12.83 9.50 -7.43
CA GLY A 98 -13.22 8.38 -8.27
C GLY A 98 -12.02 7.71 -8.91
N ALA A 99 -12.25 6.48 -9.35
CA ALA A 99 -11.35 5.61 -10.09
C ALA A 99 -10.94 6.22 -11.44
N ALA A 100 -10.35 7.42 -11.44
CA ALA A 100 -9.60 7.97 -12.54
C ALA A 100 -8.42 7.01 -12.74
N THR A 101 -8.67 6.09 -13.67
CA THR A 101 -7.77 5.14 -14.32
C THR A 101 -6.41 5.05 -13.65
N VAL A 102 -6.36 4.19 -12.62
CA VAL A 102 -5.19 3.39 -12.29
C VAL A 102 -4.61 2.94 -13.62
N ASP A 103 -3.44 3.48 -14.00
CA ASP A 103 -2.82 3.07 -15.26
C ASP A 103 -2.49 1.57 -15.11
N PRO A 104 -3.15 0.67 -15.85
CA PRO A 104 -2.98 -0.77 -15.65
C PRO A 104 -1.56 -1.24 -15.99
N ARG A 105 -0.76 -0.39 -16.66
CA ARG A 105 0.65 -0.63 -16.95
C ARG A 105 1.52 -0.63 -15.70
N TYR A 106 1.14 0.15 -14.69
CA TYR A 106 1.89 0.28 -13.44
C TYR A 106 1.14 -0.40 -12.29
N PRO A 107 1.84 -1.14 -11.42
CA PRO A 107 1.21 -1.71 -10.24
C PRO A 107 0.86 -0.61 -9.23
N HIS A 108 -0.32 -0.71 -8.63
CA HIS A 108 -0.80 0.23 -7.61
C HIS A 108 -1.20 -0.53 -6.35
N CYS A 109 -0.86 0.01 -5.19
CA CYS A 109 -1.20 -0.59 -3.90
C CYS A 109 -1.87 0.46 -3.01
N ALA A 110 -3.13 0.23 -2.67
CA ALA A 110 -3.81 0.96 -1.60
C ALA A 110 -3.41 0.33 -0.26
N VAL A 111 -2.87 1.17 0.63
CA VAL A 111 -2.31 0.78 1.91
C VAL A 111 -3.09 1.47 3.00
N HIS A 112 -3.88 0.69 3.74
CA HIS A 112 -4.43 1.10 5.02
C HIS A 112 -3.77 0.27 6.13
N PHE A 113 -2.97 0.93 6.95
CA PHE A 113 -2.22 0.26 7.99
C PHE A 113 -2.36 1.04 9.29
N SER A 114 -3.03 0.46 10.27
CA SER A 114 -3.04 0.92 11.65
C SER A 114 -2.48 -0.14 12.58
N TYR A 115 -1.65 0.25 13.54
CA TYR A 115 -1.16 -0.67 14.55
C TYR A 115 -0.79 0.00 15.86
N ARG A 116 -0.71 -0.81 16.91
CA ARG A 116 -0.09 -0.46 18.17
C ARG A 116 0.83 -1.60 18.59
N LYS A 117 2.13 -1.32 18.72
CA LYS A 117 3.10 -2.28 19.25
C LYS A 117 2.95 -2.41 20.77
N LYS A 118 3.24 -3.59 21.31
CA LYS A 118 3.29 -3.79 22.77
C LYS A 118 4.36 -2.89 23.37
N GLY A 119 4.05 -2.26 24.51
CA GLY A 119 4.96 -1.32 25.18
C GLY A 119 4.99 0.10 24.59
N HIS A 120 4.34 0.35 23.45
CA HIS A 120 4.24 1.70 22.90
C HIS A 120 2.97 2.43 23.38
N PRO A 121 3.08 3.72 23.75
CA PRO A 121 1.97 4.48 24.30
C PRO A 121 0.92 4.85 23.23
N ALA A 122 1.34 5.05 21.98
CA ALA A 122 0.49 5.50 20.88
C ALA A 122 0.29 4.41 19.82
N ALA A 123 -0.90 4.41 19.21
CA ALA A 123 -1.14 3.71 17.95
C ALA A 123 -0.65 4.59 16.79
N ARG A 124 -0.18 3.96 15.72
CA ARG A 124 0.17 4.64 14.47
C ARG A 124 -0.82 4.25 13.39
N ALA A 125 -1.14 5.18 12.49
CA ALA A 125 -2.01 4.90 11.35
C ALA A 125 -1.52 5.58 10.08
N MET A 126 -1.71 4.92 8.95
CA MET A 126 -1.41 5.42 7.61
C MET A 126 -2.53 4.98 6.66
N LEU A 127 -2.86 5.86 5.72
CA LEU A 127 -3.72 5.58 4.58
C LEU A 127 -3.10 6.23 3.35
N MET A 128 -2.58 5.45 2.40
CA MET A 128 -1.96 5.99 1.19
C MET A 128 -2.19 5.05 0.01
N VAL A 129 -2.12 5.59 -1.21
CA VAL A 129 -2.09 4.78 -2.43
C VAL A 129 -0.75 5.02 -3.12
N PHE A 130 0.01 3.95 -3.32
CA PHE A 130 1.31 3.99 -3.96
C PHE A 130 1.26 3.42 -5.37
N VAL A 131 2.01 4.02 -6.27
CA VAL A 131 2.30 3.48 -7.60
C VAL A 131 3.76 3.04 -7.62
N GLY A 132 4.02 1.81 -8.06
CA GLY A 132 5.37 1.23 -8.08
C GLY A 132 6.02 1.28 -9.46
N PHE A 133 7.33 1.54 -9.47
CA PHE A 133 8.16 1.69 -10.66
C PHE A 133 9.47 0.93 -10.50
N ASN A 134 10.06 0.52 -11.63
CA ASN A 134 11.34 -0.18 -11.63
C ASN A 134 12.54 0.76 -11.42
N ASP A 135 12.38 2.08 -11.63
CA ASP A 135 13.41 3.07 -11.36
C ASP A 135 12.82 4.48 -11.19
N ALA A 136 13.67 5.43 -10.80
CA ALA A 136 13.27 6.82 -10.56
C ALA A 136 13.00 7.61 -11.85
N ALA A 137 13.62 7.26 -12.98
CA ALA A 137 13.41 7.97 -14.23
C ALA A 137 12.00 7.69 -14.77
N ASP A 138 11.56 6.43 -14.71
CA ASP A 138 10.21 5.98 -15.06
C ASP A 138 9.15 6.65 -14.18
N ALA A 139 9.38 6.70 -12.85
CA ALA A 139 8.48 7.38 -11.92
C ALA A 139 8.30 8.88 -12.25
N LEU A 140 9.38 9.58 -12.59
CA LEU A 140 9.33 11.00 -12.93
C LEU A 140 8.71 11.24 -14.33
N ALA A 141 8.99 10.35 -15.28
CA ALA A 141 8.39 10.40 -16.61
C ALA A 141 6.87 10.20 -16.53
N PHE A 142 6.41 9.27 -15.70
CA PHE A 142 4.98 9.03 -15.45
C PHE A 142 4.25 10.29 -14.95
N VAL A 143 4.77 10.93 -13.91
CA VAL A 143 4.19 12.17 -13.36
C VAL A 143 4.21 13.30 -14.40
N SER A 144 5.27 13.39 -15.19
CA SER A 144 5.39 14.40 -16.25
C SER A 144 4.40 14.18 -17.39
N GLN A 145 4.06 12.92 -17.70
CA GLN A 145 3.10 12.55 -18.74
C GLN A 145 1.64 12.72 -18.31
N ASP A 146 1.33 12.49 -17.03
CA ASP A 146 -0.05 12.63 -16.52
C ASP A 146 -0.52 14.10 -16.51
N GLY A 147 0.41 15.06 -16.45
CA GLY A 147 0.12 16.50 -16.59
C GLY A 147 -0.60 17.13 -15.40
N ASP A 148 -1.24 16.33 -14.54
CA ASP A 148 -1.86 16.76 -13.28
C ASP A 148 -0.97 16.43 -12.08
N GLY A 149 0.04 17.29 -11.87
CA GLY A 149 0.94 17.16 -10.72
C GLY A 149 0.27 17.30 -9.34
N SER A 150 -0.98 17.76 -9.26
CA SER A 150 -1.71 17.93 -7.99
C SER A 150 -2.29 16.62 -7.43
N ALA A 151 -2.41 15.59 -8.29
CA ALA A 151 -2.84 14.26 -7.90
C ALA A 151 -1.77 13.48 -7.09
N TYR A 152 -0.52 13.96 -7.10
CA TYR A 152 0.62 13.31 -6.47
C TYR A 152 1.11 14.10 -5.27
N VAL A 153 1.57 13.38 -4.24
CA VAL A 153 2.20 14.01 -3.10
C VAL A 153 3.51 14.67 -3.53
N ALA A 154 3.62 15.99 -3.32
CA ALA A 154 4.83 16.75 -3.61
C ALA A 154 5.75 16.92 -2.39
N GLU A 155 5.19 16.96 -1.17
CA GLU A 155 5.92 17.20 0.07
C GLU A 155 5.61 16.13 1.13
N ARG A 156 6.65 15.73 1.86
CA ARG A 156 6.61 14.71 2.92
C ARG A 156 6.98 15.33 4.27
N PRO A 157 6.34 14.96 5.39
CA PRO A 157 5.25 13.99 5.49
C PRO A 157 3.90 14.57 5.03
N TYR A 158 3.14 13.78 4.29
CA TYR A 158 1.84 14.17 3.77
C TYR A 158 0.70 13.91 4.76
N HIS A 159 -0.16 14.92 4.94
CA HIS A 159 -1.34 14.85 5.80
C HIS A 159 -2.55 15.49 5.10
N GLY A 160 -3.32 14.68 4.38
CA GLY A 160 -4.61 15.06 3.79
C GLY A 160 -5.81 14.43 4.49
N GLU A 161 -7.01 14.79 4.04
CA GLU A 161 -8.26 14.22 4.58
C GLU A 161 -8.44 12.73 4.22
N ARG A 162 -7.98 12.34 3.04
CA ARG A 162 -8.19 10.99 2.45
C ARG A 162 -6.92 10.18 2.26
N ALA A 163 -5.75 10.79 2.38
CA ALA A 163 -4.48 10.10 2.45
C ALA A 163 -3.56 10.80 3.47
N TYR A 164 -2.82 10.03 4.25
CA TYR A 164 -1.91 10.53 5.26
C TYR A 164 -0.81 9.50 5.55
N GLU A 165 0.42 10.00 5.71
CA GLU A 165 1.54 9.26 6.27
C GLU A 165 1.31 8.98 7.77
N TRP A 166 2.18 8.16 8.38
CA TRP A 166 2.11 7.77 9.78
C TRP A 166 1.81 8.94 10.73
N LYS A 167 0.62 8.91 11.34
CA LYS A 167 0.21 9.76 12.47
C LYS A 167 0.11 8.97 13.77
#